data_AF-A0A3E2CAU0-F1
#
_entry.id   AF-A0A3E2CAU0-F1
#
_cell.length_a   1.000
_cell.length_b   1.000
_cell.length_c   1.000
_cell.angle_alpha   90.00
_cell.angle_beta   90.00
_cell.angle_gamma   90.00
#
_symmetry.space_group_name_H-M   'P 1'
#
loop_
_entity.id
_entity.type
_entity.pdbx_description
1 polymer ?
#
loop_
_entity_poly.entity_id
_entity_poly.type
_entity_poly.pdbx_seq_one_letter_code
_entity_poly.pdbx_strand_id
1 'polypeptide(L)' 'DDQKRIIEKVCDKFGAYTGSQLSERTHKEAPWSDLREGVDDSAVCSKVITKDSLKEYYTRNPLF' A
#
# COMPACT_ATOMS: atom_id res chain seq x y z
N ASP A 1 20.44 5.14 -14.17
CA ASP A 1 19.36 6.13 -14.31
C ASP A 1 17.97 5.66 -13.89
N ASP A 2 17.49 4.49 -14.34
CA ASP A 2 16.08 4.10 -14.12
C ASP A 2 15.64 3.97 -12.66
N GLN A 3 16.49 3.42 -11.80
CA GLN A 3 16.20 3.32 -10.36
C GLN A 3 16.03 4.70 -9.71
N LYS A 4 16.85 5.68 -10.10
CA LYS A 4 16.76 7.05 -9.60
C LYS A 4 15.45 7.69 -10.02
N ARG A 5 15.05 7.51 -11.29
CA ARG A 5 13.76 7.99 -11.81
C ARG A 5 12.57 7.39 -11.07
N ILE A 6 12.64 6.11 -10.68
CA ILE A 6 11.60 5.47 -9.88
C ILE A 6 11.52 6.11 -8.49
N ILE A 7 12.67 6.33 -7.84
CA ILE A 7 12.74 6.99 -6.53
C ILE A 7 12.16 8.41 -6.60
N GLU A 8 12.55 9.20 -7.60
CA GLU A 8 12.02 10.55 -7.82
C GLU A 8 10.49 10.55 -7.96
N LYS A 9 9.93 9.67 -8.81
CA LYS A 9 8.47 9.53 -8.95
C LYS A 9 7.76 9.17 -7.63
N VAL A 10 8.34 8.26 -6.85
CA VAL A 10 7.78 7.86 -5.55
C VAL A 10 7.83 9.04 -4.58
N CYS A 11 8.96 9.75 -4.50
CA CYS A 11 9.10 10.93 -3.65
C CYS A 11 8.15 12.06 -4.07
N ASP A 12 7.99 12.33 -5.38
CA ASP A 12 7.09 13.36 -5.89
C ASP A 12 5.64 13.06 -5.51
N LYS A 13 5.22 11.80 -5.59
CA LYS A 13 3.84 11.41 -5.29
C LYS A 13 3.56 11.20 -3.81
N PHE A 14 4.50 10.72 -3.02
CA PHE A 14 4.27 10.31 -1.63
C PHE A 14 5.05 11.11 -0.58
N GLY A 15 6.09 11.85 -0.98
CA GLY A 15 6.99 12.55 -0.06
C GLY A 15 6.35 13.68 0.74
N ALA A 16 5.23 14.24 0.25
CA ALA A 16 4.46 15.26 0.98
C ALA A 16 3.52 14.67 2.06
N TYR A 17 3.32 13.36 2.08
CA TYR A 17 2.41 12.72 3.02
C TYR A 17 3.14 12.35 4.31
N THR A 18 2.44 12.53 5.43
CA THR A 18 2.90 12.01 6.72
C THR A 18 2.80 10.47 6.75
N GLY A 19 3.56 9.83 7.64
CA GLY A 19 3.49 8.39 7.85
C GLY A 19 2.08 7.88 8.15
N SER A 20 1.31 8.62 8.96
CA SER A 20 -0.09 8.29 9.28
C SER A 20 -1.00 8.35 8.05
N GLN A 21 -0.83 9.35 7.19
CA GLN A 21 -1.62 9.45 5.95
C GLN A 21 -1.30 8.32 4.96
N LEU A 22 -0.03 7.91 4.87
CA LEU A 22 0.37 6.77 4.06
C LEU A 22 -0.20 5.46 4.63
N SER A 23 -0.14 5.28 5.95
CA SER A 23 -0.72 4.12 6.63
C SER A 23 -2.23 4.02 6.40
N GLU A 24 -2.96 5.13 6.56
CA GLU A 24 -4.40 5.13 6.37
C GLU A 24 -4.78 4.85 4.91
N ARG A 25 -3.97 5.30 3.95
CA ARG A 25 -4.14 4.93 2.55
C ARG A 25 -4.01 3.43 2.35
N THR A 26 -2.90 2.83 2.78
CA THR A 26 -2.69 1.38 2.65
C THR A 26 -3.80 0.59 3.33
N HIS A 27 -4.33 1.06 4.46
CA HIS A 27 -5.43 0.38 5.15
C HIS A 27 -6.76 0.34 4.38
N LYS A 28 -6.94 1.20 3.38
CA LYS A 28 -8.12 1.26 2.52
C LYS A 28 -7.95 0.44 1.23
N GLU A 29 -6.77 -0.11 0.97
CA GLU A 29 -6.48 -0.88 -0.24
C GLU A 29 -6.94 -2.34 -0.06
N ALA A 30 -7.46 -2.95 -1.13
CA ALA A 30 -7.98 -4.33 -1.10
C ALA A 30 -7.00 -5.36 -0.50
N PRO A 31 -5.69 -5.35 -0.84
CA PRO A 31 -4.73 -6.29 -0.24
C PRO A 31 -4.67 -6.22 1.30
N TRP A 32 -4.97 -5.05 1.88
CA TRP A 32 -5.06 -4.88 3.32
C TRP A 32 -6.43 -5.25 3.88
N SER A 33 -7.50 -4.71 3.30
CA SER A 33 -8.87 -4.93 3.78
C SER A 33 -9.29 -6.39 3.69
N ASP A 34 -8.94 -7.08 2.59
CA ASP A 34 -9.37 -8.46 2.33
C ASP A 34 -8.79 -9.43 3.37
N LEU A 35 -7.57 -9.17 3.86
CA LEU A 35 -6.98 -9.99 4.92
C LEU A 35 -7.60 -9.73 6.30
N ARG A 36 -8.11 -8.52 6.51
CA ARG A 36 -8.72 -8.07 7.76
C ARG A 36 -10.25 -8.18 7.75
N GLU A 37 -10.85 -8.75 6.72
CA GLU A 37 -12.28 -9.03 6.71
C GLU A 37 -12.64 -9.91 7.92
N GLY A 38 -13.60 -9.44 8.73
CA GLY A 38 -14.02 -10.10 9.96
C GLY A 38 -13.04 -9.99 11.15
N VAL A 39 -11.95 -9.23 11.02
CA VAL A 39 -10.99 -8.95 12.10
C VAL A 39 -11.29 -7.57 12.69
N ASP A 40 -11.36 -7.48 14.02
CA ASP A 40 -11.58 -6.21 14.72
C ASP A 40 -10.47 -5.18 14.38
N ASP A 41 -10.84 -3.91 14.29
CA ASP A 41 -9.91 -2.82 13.96
C ASP A 41 -8.77 -2.69 14.98
N SER A 42 -9.04 -3.01 16.25
CA SER A 42 -8.05 -3.00 17.33
C SER A 42 -7.21 -4.29 17.41
N ALA A 43 -7.59 -5.34 16.69
CA ALA A 43 -6.89 -6.61 16.75
C ALA A 43 -5.54 -6.56 16.03
N VAL A 44 -4.54 -7.24 16.59
CA VAL A 44 -3.26 -7.44 15.91
C VAL A 44 -3.47 -8.46 14.79
N CYS A 45 -3.15 -8.09 13.55
CA CYS A 45 -3.18 -8.99 12.41
C CYS A 45 -1.75 -9.40 12.05
N SER A 46 -1.46 -10.70 12.05
CA SER A 46 -0.17 -11.28 11.64
C SER A 46 -0.21 -11.91 10.25
N LYS A 47 -1.32 -11.75 9.51
CA LYS A 47 -1.46 -12.29 8.16
C LYS A 47 -0.53 -11.54 7.20
N VAL A 48 0.20 -12.30 6.40
CA VAL A 48 1.13 -11.76 5.41
C VAL A 48 0.37 -11.41 4.14
N ILE A 49 0.49 -10.16 3.66
CA ILE A 49 0.04 -9.78 2.33
C ILE A 49 0.99 -10.39 1.30
N THR A 50 0.43 -11.19 0.38
CA THR A 50 1.22 -11.85 -0.65
C THR A 50 1.70 -10.82 -1.69
N LYS A 51 2.90 -11.04 -2.23
CA LYS A 51 3.44 -10.19 -3.31
C LYS A 51 2.55 -10.21 -4.56
N ASP A 52 1.89 -11.33 -4.82
CA ASP A 52 0.98 -11.47 -5.96
C ASP A 52 -0.27 -10.60 -5.80
N SER A 53 -0.86 -10.55 -4.59
CA SER A 53 -2.00 -9.66 -4.29
C SER A 53 -1.63 -8.18 -4.47
N LEU A 54 -0.46 -7.76 -3.96
CA LEU A 54 0.04 -6.40 -4.17
C LEU A 54 0.27 -6.10 -5.66
N LYS A 55 0.86 -7.04 -6.39
CA LYS A 55 1.12 -6.90 -7.82
C LYS A 55 -0.18 -6.76 -8.60
N GLU A 56 -1.17 -7.61 -8.34
CA GLU A 56 -2.49 -7.55 -8.97
C GLU A 56 -3.17 -6.21 -8.71
N TYR A 57 -3.17 -5.77 -7.45
CA TYR A 57 -3.79 -4.51 -7.04
C TYR A 57 -3.15 -3.31 -7.75
N TYR A 58 -1.84 -3.12 -7.65
CA TYR A 58 -1.18 -1.96 -8.29
C TYR A 58 -1.10 -2.06 -9.82
N THR A 59 -1.30 -3.24 -10.41
CA THR A 59 -1.52 -3.36 -11.87
C THR A 59 -2.88 -2.78 -12.26
N ARG A 60 -3.92 -3.01 -11.45
CA ARG A 60 -5.27 -2.47 -11.67
C ARG A 60 -5.42 -1.03 -11.19
N ASN A 61 -4.59 -0.58 -10.26
CA ASN A 61 -4.63 0.74 -9.64
C ASN A 61 -3.25 1.41 -9.80
N PRO A 62 -2.91 1.89 -11.01
CA PRO A 62 -1.59 2.47 -11.27
C PRO A 62 -1.34 3.70 -10.39
N LEU A 63 -0.16 3.74 -9.80
CA LEU A 63 0.31 4.89 -9.03
C LEU A 63 0.85 6.00 -9.94
N PHE A 64 1.20 5.72 -11.20
CA PHE A 64 1.68 6.70 -12.17
C PHE A 64 1.32 6.26 -13.58
#